data_AF-G4D1M7-F1
#
_entry.id   AF-G4D1M7-F1
#
_cell.length_a   1.000
_cell.length_b   1.000
_cell.length_c   1.000
_cell.angle_alpha   90.00
_cell.angle_beta   90.00
_cell.angle_gamma   90.00
#
_symmetry.space_group_name_H-M   'P 1'
#
loop_
_entity.id
_entity.type
_entity.pdbx_description
1 polymer ?
#
loop_
_entity_poly.entity_id
_entity_poly.type
_entity_poly.pdbx_seq_one_letter_code
_entity_poly.pdbx_strand_id
1 'polypeptide(L)'
;MKYTNKSKLIAGALILVIGSSLWLSKDYLTKGNAFPNLPRVEQTVNTTEDYLADFDYAYEVLKETYPYFEVNKIKSGVDWLANKDKYRAEIAKSKSTSDFYNRMNLILEDLHNGHTQLIDEKIGFNMYMLMKSYQIKPEDKFYYYREQEIEQFEAPKVRARYNINNESIKKALENGNKKDFLNNIVNNGNLGNVLVGDIKNDIGYIKINAMQTDMGIEEDKKTILPYLE
;
A
#
# COMPACT_ATOMS: atom_id res chain seq x y z
N MET A 1 38.71 -40.03 -50.30
CA MET A 1 37.87 -38.86 -49.96
C MET A 1 37.94 -38.69 -48.44
N LYS A 2 38.61 -37.65 -47.96
CA LYS A 2 39.04 -37.48 -46.56
C LYS A 2 37.87 -37.01 -45.69
N TYR A 3 37.55 -37.78 -44.65
CA TYR A 3 36.73 -37.31 -43.53
C TYR A 3 37.55 -36.35 -42.67
N THR A 4 37.18 -35.07 -42.64
CA THR A 4 37.70 -34.08 -41.70
C THR A 4 36.67 -33.85 -40.60
N ASN A 5 36.99 -34.37 -39.42
CA ASN A 5 36.36 -34.06 -38.15
C ASN A 5 36.97 -32.77 -37.58
N LYS A 6 36.14 -31.80 -37.16
CA LYS A 6 36.36 -30.89 -36.03
C LYS A 6 35.11 -30.03 -35.82
N SER A 7 34.11 -30.60 -35.17
CA SER A 7 33.13 -29.84 -34.39
C SER A 7 33.86 -29.17 -33.23
N LYS A 8 34.15 -27.87 -33.36
CA LYS A 8 34.56 -27.01 -32.24
C LYS A 8 33.66 -25.80 -32.21
N LEU A 9 32.50 -25.94 -31.57
CA LEU A 9 31.63 -24.79 -31.26
C LEU A 9 30.67 -25.11 -30.11
N ILE A 10 31.14 -25.74 -29.03
CA ILE A 10 30.40 -25.76 -27.76
C ILE A 10 31.39 -25.74 -26.60
N ALA A 11 31.90 -24.56 -26.28
CA ALA A 11 32.47 -24.25 -24.97
C ALA A 11 32.49 -22.73 -24.84
N GLY A 12 31.60 -22.19 -24.01
CA GLY A 12 31.66 -20.77 -23.62
C GLY A 12 30.43 -19.93 -23.93
N ALA A 13 29.24 -20.41 -23.59
CA ALA A 13 28.10 -19.53 -23.34
C ALA A 13 27.18 -20.14 -22.27
N LEU A 14 27.77 -20.47 -21.12
CA LEU A 14 27.05 -20.51 -19.85
C LEU A 14 26.75 -19.05 -19.47
N ILE A 15 25.80 -18.44 -20.17
CA ILE A 15 25.21 -17.19 -19.71
C ILE A 15 24.36 -17.57 -18.52
N LEU A 16 24.90 -17.29 -17.34
CA LEU A 16 24.19 -17.24 -16.06
C LEU A 16 23.03 -16.25 -16.17
N VAL A 17 21.87 -16.71 -16.64
CA VAL A 17 20.61 -15.94 -16.69
C VAL A 17 20.01 -15.74 -15.28
N ILE A 18 20.65 -16.25 -14.22
CA ILE A 18 20.13 -16.15 -12.85
C ILE A 18 20.56 -14.84 -12.15
N GLY A 19 21.45 -14.03 -12.75
CA GLY A 19 21.93 -12.79 -12.14
C GLY A 19 21.27 -11.49 -12.63
N SER A 20 20.69 -11.47 -13.84
CA SER A 20 20.29 -10.22 -14.49
C SER A 20 18.93 -9.69 -14.07
N SER A 21 17.99 -10.55 -13.66
CA SER A 21 16.69 -10.12 -13.12
C SER A 21 16.83 -9.43 -11.75
N LEU A 22 17.80 -9.85 -10.93
CA LEU A 22 18.15 -9.19 -9.67
C LEU A 22 19.02 -7.94 -9.85
N TRP A 23 19.78 -7.85 -10.94
CA TRP A 23 20.55 -6.65 -11.26
C TRP A 23 19.64 -5.54 -11.81
N LEU A 24 18.66 -5.87 -12.64
CA LEU A 24 17.70 -4.89 -13.20
C LEU A 24 16.81 -4.26 -12.12
N SER A 25 16.46 -4.97 -11.04
CA SER A 25 15.70 -4.39 -9.92
C SER A 25 16.58 -3.51 -9.00
N LYS A 26 17.87 -3.83 -8.87
CA LYS A 26 18.85 -2.99 -8.18
C LYS A 26 19.12 -1.69 -8.93
N ASP A 27 19.32 -1.78 -10.25
CA ASP A 27 19.78 -0.68 -11.10
C ASP A 27 18.74 0.43 -11.27
N TYR A 28 17.43 0.13 -11.18
CA TYR A 28 16.37 1.12 -11.35
C TYR A 28 16.05 1.92 -10.08
N LEU A 29 16.29 1.35 -8.90
CA LEU A 29 16.20 2.09 -7.65
C LEU A 29 17.55 2.76 -7.27
N THR A 30 18.62 2.56 -8.07
CA THR A 30 19.91 3.27 -7.98
C THR A 30 20.15 4.24 -9.13
N LYS A 31 19.45 4.12 -10.26
CA LYS A 31 19.28 5.18 -11.24
C LYS A 31 18.25 6.15 -10.67
N GLY A 32 18.69 7.36 -10.31
CA GLY A 32 17.90 8.42 -9.68
C GLY A 32 16.76 9.00 -10.53
N ASN A 33 15.97 8.16 -11.19
CA ASN A 33 14.88 8.51 -12.10
C ASN A 33 13.49 8.05 -11.60
N ALA A 34 13.36 7.40 -10.43
CA ALA A 34 12.05 6.91 -9.94
C ALA A 34 11.19 7.97 -9.24
N PHE A 35 11.83 8.98 -8.64
CA PHE A 35 11.15 10.08 -7.98
C PHE A 35 11.49 11.39 -8.71
N PRO A 36 10.50 12.22 -9.07
CA PRO A 36 10.78 13.54 -9.63
C PRO A 36 11.53 14.41 -8.61
N ASN A 37 12.11 15.52 -9.07
CA ASN A 37 12.69 16.51 -8.16
C ASN A 37 11.58 17.17 -7.36
N LEU A 38 11.48 16.83 -6.07
CA LEU A 38 10.43 17.29 -5.18
C LEU A 38 11.02 18.17 -4.08
N PRO A 39 11.23 19.48 -4.33
CA PRO A 39 11.71 20.39 -3.30
C PRO A 39 10.70 20.49 -2.17
N ARG A 40 11.21 20.72 -0.95
CA ARG A 40 10.40 20.88 0.26
C ARG A 40 9.38 22.01 0.08
N VAL A 41 8.15 21.75 0.53
CA VAL A 41 7.06 22.74 0.60
C VAL A 41 6.72 22.89 2.06
N GLU A 42 6.78 24.11 2.56
CA GLU A 42 6.35 24.41 3.92
C GLU A 42 4.83 24.28 4.02
N GLN A 43 4.37 23.75 5.14
CA GLN A 43 2.95 23.66 5.43
C GLN A 43 2.39 25.07 5.64
N THR A 44 1.30 25.38 4.92
CA THR A 44 0.55 26.60 5.16
C THR A 44 -0.18 26.52 6.49
N VAL A 45 -0.26 27.63 7.21
CA VAL A 45 -1.09 27.69 8.43
C VAL A 45 -2.55 27.62 8.01
N ASN A 46 -3.25 26.58 8.46
CA ASN A 46 -4.69 26.43 8.25
C ASN A 46 -5.48 27.32 9.21
N THR A 47 -6.54 27.93 8.70
CA THR A 47 -7.53 28.71 9.46
C THR A 47 -8.63 27.81 10.01
N THR A 48 -9.48 28.36 10.90
CA THR A 48 -10.66 27.62 11.38
C THR A 48 -11.63 27.33 10.24
N GLU A 49 -11.76 28.28 9.32
CA GLU A 49 -12.57 28.17 8.11
C GLU A 49 -12.06 27.03 7.19
N ASP A 50 -10.74 26.87 7.05
CA ASP A 50 -10.17 25.75 6.29
C ASP A 50 -10.53 24.39 6.91
N TYR A 51 -10.44 24.26 8.25
CA TYR A 51 -10.80 23.01 8.93
C TYR A 51 -12.29 22.69 8.79
N LEU A 52 -13.15 23.70 8.87
CA LEU A 52 -14.59 23.52 8.68
C LEU A 52 -14.91 23.11 7.24
N ALA A 53 -14.23 23.71 6.26
CA ALA A 53 -14.38 23.32 4.86
C ALA A 53 -13.91 21.88 4.61
N ASP A 54 -12.78 21.47 5.19
CA ASP A 54 -12.28 20.09 5.09
C ASP A 54 -13.25 19.09 5.74
N PHE A 55 -13.83 19.43 6.90
CA PHE A 55 -14.86 18.61 7.55
C PHE A 55 -16.13 18.53 6.70
N ASP A 56 -16.64 19.67 6.21
CA ASP A 56 -17.87 19.72 5.43
C ASP A 56 -17.71 18.91 4.12
N TYR A 57 -16.53 18.96 3.48
CA TYR A 57 -16.19 18.13 2.34
C TYR A 57 -16.18 16.63 2.67
N ALA A 58 -15.47 16.23 3.74
CA ALA A 58 -15.39 14.84 4.15
C ALA A 58 -16.78 14.28 4.55
N TYR A 59 -17.60 15.10 5.21
CA TYR A 59 -18.97 14.74 5.58
C TYR A 59 -19.82 14.43 4.35
N GLU A 60 -19.81 15.29 3.32
CA GLU A 60 -20.61 15.04 2.11
C GLU A 60 -20.09 13.82 1.33
N VAL A 61 -18.77 13.64 1.21
CA VAL A 61 -18.20 12.44 0.59
C VAL A 61 -18.65 11.17 1.31
N LEU A 62 -18.54 11.13 2.65
CA LEU A 62 -18.99 9.98 3.42
C LEU A 62 -20.49 9.76 3.26
N LYS A 63 -21.30 10.81 3.36
CA LYS A 63 -22.75 10.73 3.18
C LYS A 63 -23.14 10.11 1.83
N GLU A 64 -22.39 10.39 0.76
CA GLU A 64 -22.65 9.85 -0.57
C GLU A 64 -22.09 8.44 -0.79
N THR A 65 -20.98 8.09 -0.13
CA THR A 65 -20.19 6.90 -0.50
C THR A 65 -20.10 5.83 0.57
N TYR A 66 -20.32 6.17 1.85
CA TYR A 66 -20.16 5.24 2.96
C TYR A 66 -21.42 4.39 3.17
N PRO A 67 -21.36 3.06 2.95
CA PRO A 67 -22.56 2.24 2.86
C PRO A 67 -23.12 1.77 4.21
N TYR A 68 -22.43 2.05 5.32
CA TYR A 68 -22.70 1.40 6.61
C TYR A 68 -23.32 2.32 7.68
N PHE A 69 -23.86 3.49 7.33
CA PHE A 69 -24.48 4.38 8.32
C PHE A 69 -25.62 3.72 9.09
N GLU A 70 -26.56 3.07 8.40
CA GLU A 70 -27.68 2.38 9.05
C GLU A 70 -27.23 1.20 9.91
N VAL A 71 -26.21 0.46 9.43
CA VAL A 71 -25.62 -0.63 10.20
C VAL A 71 -24.96 -0.11 11.47
N ASN A 72 -24.21 0.99 11.39
CA ASN A 72 -23.63 1.66 12.54
C ASN A 72 -24.71 2.07 13.54
N LYS A 73 -25.75 2.77 13.07
CA LYS A 73 -26.88 3.21 13.91
C LYS A 73 -27.55 2.07 14.65
N ILE A 74 -27.80 0.93 13.98
CA ILE A 74 -28.41 -0.26 14.62
C ILE A 74 -27.47 -0.87 15.67
N LYS A 75 -26.17 -0.97 15.38
CA LYS A 75 -25.22 -1.69 16.24
C LYS A 75 -24.70 -0.85 17.41
N SER A 76 -24.45 0.43 17.21
CA SER A 76 -23.87 1.33 18.21
C SER A 76 -24.88 2.31 18.82
N GLY A 77 -26.04 2.48 18.20
CA GLY A 77 -27.02 3.51 18.57
C GLY A 77 -26.66 4.93 18.09
N VAL A 78 -25.55 5.08 17.35
CA VAL A 78 -25.07 6.39 16.89
C VAL A 78 -25.61 6.71 15.50
N ASP A 79 -26.45 7.73 15.41
CA ASP A 79 -26.85 8.34 14.14
C ASP A 79 -25.82 9.39 13.73
N TRP A 80 -24.81 8.96 12.98
CA TRP A 80 -23.70 9.80 12.57
C TRP A 80 -24.13 10.99 11.68
N LEU A 81 -25.09 10.76 10.77
CA LEU A 81 -25.59 11.81 9.88
C LEU A 81 -26.37 12.89 10.65
N ALA A 82 -27.15 12.49 11.65
CA ALA A 82 -27.87 13.44 12.51
C ALA A 82 -26.93 14.31 13.37
N ASN A 83 -25.68 13.88 13.58
CA ASN A 83 -24.71 14.58 14.43
C ASN A 83 -23.86 15.63 13.70
N LYS A 84 -24.15 15.96 12.42
CA LYS A 84 -23.37 16.92 11.62
C LYS A 84 -23.02 18.21 12.37
N ASP A 85 -24.02 18.88 12.95
CA ASP A 85 -23.81 20.17 13.63
C ASP A 85 -22.94 20.04 14.89
N LYS A 86 -23.11 18.95 15.64
CA LYS A 86 -22.27 18.61 16.80
C LYS A 86 -20.81 18.42 16.37
N TYR A 87 -20.58 17.62 15.33
CA TYR A 87 -19.25 17.35 14.80
C TYR A 87 -18.60 18.62 14.25
N ARG A 88 -19.35 19.43 13.50
CA ARG A 88 -18.89 20.71 12.97
C ARG A 88 -18.48 21.68 14.09
N ALA A 89 -19.26 21.74 15.18
CA ALA A 89 -18.91 22.54 16.35
C ALA A 89 -17.64 22.04 17.08
N GLU A 90 -17.38 20.72 17.07
CA GLU A 90 -16.13 20.18 17.59
C GLU A 90 -14.92 20.53 16.71
N ILE A 91 -15.09 20.53 15.39
CA ILE A 91 -14.04 20.94 14.43
C ILE A 91 -13.72 22.42 14.56
N ALA A 92 -14.71 23.28 14.80
CA ALA A 92 -14.51 24.72 15.00
C ALA A 92 -13.58 25.07 16.19
N LYS A 93 -13.36 24.13 17.12
CA LYS A 93 -12.47 24.31 18.28
C LYS A 93 -11.00 23.98 17.95
N SER A 94 -10.69 23.55 16.72
CA SER A 94 -9.36 23.13 16.30
C SER A 94 -8.37 24.29 16.30
N LYS A 95 -7.25 24.15 17.02
CA LYS A 95 -6.23 25.21 17.14
C LYS A 95 -5.00 25.00 16.27
N SER A 96 -4.85 23.82 15.71
CA SER A 96 -3.72 23.42 14.87
C SER A 96 -4.12 22.23 14.00
N THR A 97 -3.30 21.93 12.98
CA THR A 97 -3.53 20.76 12.11
C THR A 97 -3.56 19.45 12.89
N SER A 98 -2.74 19.34 13.96
CA SER A 98 -2.73 18.16 14.82
C SER A 98 -4.01 18.05 15.66
N ASP A 99 -4.52 19.16 16.19
CA ASP A 99 -5.78 19.19 16.93
C ASP A 99 -6.97 18.85 16.00
N PHE A 100 -6.98 19.41 14.78
CA PHE A 100 -7.94 19.05 13.74
C PHE A 100 -7.91 17.55 13.43
N TYR A 101 -6.71 16.99 13.18
CA TYR A 101 -6.55 15.56 12.88
C TYR A 101 -7.13 14.67 13.98
N ASN A 102 -6.82 14.98 15.25
CA ASN A 102 -7.32 14.22 16.40
C ASN A 102 -8.85 14.33 16.51
N ARG A 103 -9.41 15.54 16.38
CA ARG A 103 -10.86 15.76 16.45
C ARG A 103 -11.60 15.05 15.33
N MET A 104 -11.07 15.12 14.11
CA MET A 104 -11.67 14.45 12.97
C MET A 104 -11.67 12.92 13.16
N ASN A 105 -10.56 12.35 13.64
CA ASN A 105 -10.53 10.90 13.92
C ASN A 105 -11.51 10.49 15.02
N LEU A 106 -11.67 11.28 16.10
CA LEU A 106 -12.71 11.03 17.11
C LEU A 106 -14.13 11.05 16.50
N ILE A 107 -14.38 11.93 15.54
CA ILE A 107 -15.67 11.97 14.81
C ILE A 107 -15.84 10.74 13.91
N LEU A 108 -14.77 10.28 13.26
CA LEU A 108 -14.82 9.09 12.41
C LEU A 108 -14.92 7.79 13.22
N GLU A 109 -14.40 7.77 14.46
CA GLU A 109 -14.54 6.65 15.39
C GLU A 109 -16.01 6.34 15.74
N ASP A 110 -16.91 7.34 15.72
CA ASP A 110 -18.36 7.13 15.90
C ASP A 110 -18.98 6.24 14.81
N LEU A 111 -18.29 5.99 13.69
CA LEU A 111 -18.66 5.02 12.66
C LEU A 111 -18.26 3.57 13.00
N HIS A 112 -17.49 3.38 14.08
CA HIS A 112 -17.04 2.07 14.57
C HIS A 112 -16.40 1.19 13.48
N ASN A 113 -15.67 1.82 12.56
CA ASN A 113 -15.03 1.16 11.43
C ASN A 113 -13.55 1.53 11.38
N GLY A 114 -12.68 0.57 11.67
CA GLY A 114 -11.22 0.76 11.66
C GLY A 114 -10.62 1.09 10.29
N HIS A 115 -11.40 0.97 9.22
CA HIS A 115 -11.03 1.39 7.86
C HIS A 115 -11.53 2.79 7.51
N THR A 116 -12.10 3.53 8.46
CA THR A 116 -12.59 4.90 8.27
C THR A 116 -11.84 5.83 9.21
N GLN A 117 -10.71 6.35 8.72
CA GLN A 117 -9.82 7.24 9.47
C GLN A 117 -9.12 8.20 8.51
N LEU A 118 -8.62 9.33 9.02
CA LEU A 118 -7.69 10.15 8.27
C LEU A 118 -6.34 9.44 8.14
N ILE A 119 -5.68 9.67 7.00
CA ILE A 119 -4.32 9.19 6.78
C ILE A 119 -3.34 10.14 7.48
N ASP A 120 -2.50 9.59 8.35
CA ASP A 120 -1.43 10.34 9.02
C ASP A 120 -0.23 10.61 8.09
N GLU A 121 0.69 11.49 8.52
CA GLU A 121 1.90 11.86 7.79
C GLU A 121 2.69 10.63 7.31
N LYS A 122 2.96 9.69 8.23
CA LYS A 122 3.82 8.54 8.00
C LYS A 122 3.16 7.54 7.06
N ILE A 123 1.87 7.25 7.24
CA ILE A 123 1.13 6.35 6.36
C ILE A 123 1.06 6.95 4.96
N GLY A 124 0.72 8.24 4.83
CA GLY A 124 0.65 8.90 3.52
C GLY A 124 2.00 8.92 2.80
N PHE A 125 3.09 9.23 3.51
CA PHE A 125 4.44 9.12 2.97
C PHE A 125 4.77 7.68 2.50
N ASN A 126 4.46 6.68 3.32
CA ASN A 126 4.72 5.28 2.99
C ASN A 126 3.88 4.81 1.79
N MET A 127 2.62 5.23 1.69
CA MET A 127 1.75 4.94 0.55
C MET A 127 2.36 5.51 -0.74
N TYR A 128 2.79 6.77 -0.72
CA TYR A 128 3.47 7.38 -1.86
C TYR A 128 4.74 6.61 -2.26
N MET A 129 5.61 6.31 -1.28
CA MET A 129 6.84 5.54 -1.52
C MET A 129 6.53 4.16 -2.12
N LEU A 130 5.50 3.47 -1.60
CA LEU A 130 5.06 2.17 -2.07
C LEU A 130 4.56 2.26 -3.51
N MET A 131 3.68 3.21 -3.81
CA MET A 131 3.09 3.41 -5.14
C MET A 131 4.14 3.71 -6.20
N LYS A 132 5.13 4.56 -5.90
CA LYS A 132 6.25 4.85 -6.80
C LYS A 132 7.23 3.69 -6.94
N SER A 133 7.31 2.80 -5.95
CA SER A 133 8.21 1.64 -5.99
C SER A 133 7.69 0.48 -6.85
N TYR A 134 6.37 0.37 -7.01
CA TYR A 134 5.76 -0.65 -7.86
C TYR A 134 5.90 -0.26 -9.33
N GLN A 135 6.59 -1.10 -10.10
CA GLN A 135 6.66 -0.99 -11.55
C GLN A 135 5.32 -1.41 -12.14
N ILE A 136 4.37 -0.48 -12.25
CA ILE A 136 3.22 -0.71 -13.13
C ILE A 136 3.62 -0.33 -14.55
N LYS A 137 3.37 -1.22 -15.49
CA LYS A 137 3.58 -0.95 -16.90
C LYS A 137 2.31 -0.34 -17.51
N PRO A 138 2.42 0.46 -18.58
CA PRO A 138 1.25 1.04 -19.25
C PRO A 138 0.18 0.02 -19.66
N GLU A 139 0.58 -1.23 -19.93
CA GLU A 139 -0.32 -2.34 -20.24
C GLU A 139 -1.11 -2.91 -19.04
N ASP A 140 -0.76 -2.57 -17.80
CA ASP A 140 -1.47 -3.05 -16.62
C ASP A 140 -2.78 -2.27 -16.41
N LYS A 141 -3.86 -2.99 -16.12
CA LYS A 141 -5.21 -2.42 -15.93
C LYS A 141 -5.30 -1.35 -14.85
N PHE A 142 -4.37 -1.36 -13.88
CA PHE A 142 -4.35 -0.42 -12.75
C PHE A 142 -3.42 0.78 -12.96
N TYR A 143 -2.70 0.84 -14.08
CA TYR A 143 -1.73 1.91 -14.37
C TYR A 143 -2.35 3.29 -14.27
N TYR A 144 -3.48 3.51 -14.94
CA TYR A 144 -4.13 4.82 -14.97
C TYR A 144 -4.57 5.30 -13.59
N TYR A 145 -5.20 4.43 -12.80
CA TYR A 145 -5.65 4.78 -11.45
C TYR A 145 -4.47 5.11 -10.54
N ARG A 146 -3.39 4.33 -10.62
CA ARG A 146 -2.21 4.57 -9.79
C ARG A 146 -1.48 5.86 -10.17
N GLU A 147 -1.37 6.16 -11.48
CA GLU A 147 -0.76 7.42 -11.93
C GLU A 147 -1.54 8.63 -11.42
N GLN A 148 -2.88 8.61 -11.49
CA GLN A 148 -3.69 9.69 -10.95
C GLN A 148 -3.54 9.84 -9.43
N GLU A 149 -3.51 8.75 -8.68
CA GLU A 149 -3.29 8.80 -7.23
C GLU A 149 -1.88 9.36 -6.92
N ILE A 150 -0.86 8.96 -7.67
CA ILE A 150 0.51 9.51 -7.54
C ILE A 150 0.51 11.03 -7.78
N GLU A 151 -0.17 11.51 -8.83
CA GLU A 151 -0.28 12.94 -9.13
C GLU A 151 -0.93 13.72 -7.96
N GLN A 152 -1.94 13.14 -7.30
CA GLN A 152 -2.53 13.75 -6.10
C GLN A 152 -1.51 13.87 -4.95
N PHE A 153 -0.68 12.85 -4.73
CA PHE A 153 0.38 12.90 -3.73
C PHE A 153 1.48 13.91 -4.06
N GLU A 154 1.75 14.16 -5.35
CA GLU A 154 2.76 15.12 -5.81
C GLU A 154 2.25 16.59 -5.76
N ALA A 155 0.96 16.82 -5.54
CA ALA A 155 0.39 18.15 -5.37
C ALA A 155 1.01 18.91 -4.16
N PRO A 156 1.34 20.22 -4.27
CA PRO A 156 2.11 20.93 -3.25
C PRO A 156 1.55 20.86 -1.83
N LYS A 157 0.23 21.04 -1.66
CA LYS A 157 -0.43 20.96 -0.34
C LYS A 157 -0.36 19.54 0.27
N VAL A 158 -0.46 18.52 -0.57
CA VAL A 158 -0.43 17.11 -0.15
C VAL A 158 0.98 16.70 0.25
N ARG A 159 1.99 17.10 -0.53
CA ARG A 159 3.40 16.92 -0.17
C ARG A 159 3.77 17.60 1.13
N ALA A 160 3.27 18.81 1.37
CA ALA A 160 3.50 19.52 2.62
C ALA A 160 2.90 18.76 3.81
N ARG A 161 1.68 18.22 3.66
CA ARG A 161 1.00 17.43 4.68
C ARG A 161 1.72 16.12 5.02
N TYR A 162 2.19 15.40 4.01
CA TYR A 162 2.82 14.07 4.17
C TYR A 162 4.36 14.14 4.19
N ASN A 163 4.93 15.34 4.28
CA ASN A 163 6.38 15.56 4.28
C ASN A 163 7.09 14.85 3.11
N ILE A 164 6.51 14.89 1.92
CA ILE A 164 7.07 14.26 0.71
C ILE A 164 8.00 15.25 0.02
N ASN A 165 9.31 15.04 0.16
CA ASN A 165 10.34 15.86 -0.45
C ASN A 165 11.65 15.08 -0.66
N ASN A 166 12.60 15.68 -1.36
CA ASN A 166 13.89 15.05 -1.66
C ASN A 166 14.62 14.53 -0.41
N GLU A 167 14.56 15.24 0.72
CA GLU A 167 15.27 14.86 1.94
C GLU A 167 14.61 13.66 2.62
N SER A 168 13.29 13.67 2.80
CA SER A 168 12.54 12.57 3.41
C SER A 168 12.62 11.29 2.57
N ILE A 169 12.54 11.42 1.23
CA ILE A 169 12.73 10.31 0.29
C ILE A 169 14.14 9.74 0.42
N LYS A 170 15.17 10.59 0.38
CA LYS A 170 16.57 10.16 0.52
C LYS A 170 16.78 9.40 1.83
N LYS A 171 16.32 9.96 2.95
CA LYS A 171 16.41 9.34 4.28
C LYS A 171 15.70 7.97 4.33
N ALA A 172 14.52 7.85 3.72
CA ALA A 172 13.79 6.59 3.67
C ALA A 172 14.53 5.51 2.85
N LEU A 173 15.17 5.90 1.75
CA LEU A 173 15.98 5.02 0.93
C LEU A 173 17.30 4.61 1.60
N GLU A 174 17.89 5.48 2.43
CA GLU A 174 19.14 5.22 3.17
C GLU A 174 18.93 4.33 4.41
N ASN A 175 17.81 4.50 5.13
CA ASN A 175 17.52 3.74 6.36
C ASN A 175 16.97 2.33 6.10
N GLY A 176 16.50 2.05 4.89
CA GLY A 176 16.04 0.73 4.51
C GLY A 176 17.21 -0.12 3.99
N ASN A 177 17.55 -1.19 4.69
CA ASN A 177 17.94 -2.41 3.96
C ASN A 177 16.73 -2.70 3.06
N LYS A 178 16.78 -2.37 1.77
CA LYS A 178 15.63 -2.28 0.84
C LYS A 178 14.67 -3.47 0.91
N LYS A 179 15.19 -4.63 1.31
CA LYS A 179 14.44 -5.84 1.62
C LYS A 179 13.48 -5.64 2.78
N ASP A 180 13.90 -5.04 3.90
CA ASP A 180 13.12 -4.90 5.14
C ASP A 180 11.96 -3.91 5.04
N PHE A 181 12.02 -2.87 4.20
CA PHE A 181 10.88 -1.95 4.01
C PHE A 181 9.73 -2.65 3.26
N LEU A 182 10.03 -3.35 2.17
CA LEU A 182 9.06 -4.14 1.41
C LEU A 182 8.67 -5.42 2.17
N ASN A 183 9.62 -6.08 2.83
CA ASN A 183 9.37 -7.26 3.67
C ASN A 183 8.54 -6.92 4.91
N ASN A 184 8.67 -5.77 5.56
CA ASN A 184 7.81 -5.46 6.72
C ASN A 184 6.39 -5.04 6.31
N ILE A 185 6.17 -4.67 5.04
CA ILE A 185 4.84 -4.40 4.49
C ILE A 185 4.18 -5.70 3.96
N VAL A 186 4.98 -6.69 3.53
CA VAL A 186 4.51 -7.91 2.85
C VAL A 186 4.69 -9.21 3.67
N ASN A 187 5.65 -9.28 4.59
CA ASN A 187 6.04 -10.51 5.31
C ASN A 187 5.41 -10.64 6.70
N ASN A 188 4.09 -10.53 6.75
CA ASN A 188 3.33 -11.40 7.67
C ASN A 188 2.92 -12.72 6.98
N GLY A 189 3.45 -13.00 5.78
CA GLY A 189 3.09 -14.15 4.95
C GLY A 189 3.95 -15.41 5.12
N ASN A 190 4.57 -15.64 6.28
CA ASN A 190 5.48 -16.77 6.49
C ASN A 190 4.91 -17.91 7.33
N LEU A 191 3.58 -18.01 7.43
CA LEU A 191 2.91 -19.11 8.12
C LEU A 191 2.07 -19.84 7.07
N GLY A 192 2.57 -21.00 6.62
CA GLY A 192 1.78 -21.92 5.79
C GLY A 192 0.41 -22.13 6.42
N ASN A 193 -0.63 -21.91 5.63
CA ASN A 193 -2.01 -21.87 6.08
C ASN A 193 -2.76 -23.15 5.72
N VAL A 194 -2.15 -23.98 4.88
CA VAL A 194 -2.67 -25.28 4.49
C VAL A 194 -1.90 -26.42 5.14
N LEU A 195 -2.64 -27.47 5.50
CA LEU A 195 -2.10 -28.76 5.92
C LEU A 195 -2.68 -29.82 5.00
N VAL A 196 -1.80 -30.67 4.47
CA VAL A 196 -2.16 -31.78 3.58
C VAL A 196 -1.80 -33.10 4.24
N GLY A 197 -2.53 -34.15 3.91
CA GLY A 197 -2.19 -35.50 4.36
C GLY A 197 -3.02 -36.58 3.69
N ASP A 198 -2.50 -37.80 3.75
CA ASP A 198 -3.16 -38.99 3.20
C ASP A 198 -4.18 -39.55 4.19
N ILE A 199 -5.37 -39.90 3.70
CA ILE A 199 -6.37 -40.67 4.47
C ILE A 199 -6.26 -42.16 4.11
N LYS A 200 -6.22 -42.46 2.80
CA LYS A 200 -6.14 -43.82 2.23
C LYS A 200 -5.65 -43.71 0.79
N ASN A 201 -5.17 -44.82 0.19
CA ASN A 201 -4.79 -44.86 -1.23
C ASN A 201 -5.77 -44.06 -2.10
N ASP A 202 -5.23 -43.13 -2.89
CA ASP A 202 -5.92 -42.21 -3.79
C ASP A 202 -6.87 -41.18 -3.14
N ILE A 203 -6.82 -41.02 -1.81
CA ILE A 203 -7.65 -40.08 -1.04
C ILE A 203 -6.78 -39.31 -0.02
N GLY A 204 -6.57 -38.02 -0.28
CA GLY A 204 -5.95 -37.08 0.65
C GLY A 204 -6.96 -36.06 1.20
N TYR A 205 -6.51 -35.24 2.16
CA TYR A 205 -7.23 -34.05 2.63
C TYR A 205 -6.37 -32.80 2.50
N ILE A 206 -7.05 -31.66 2.38
CA ILE A 206 -6.48 -30.32 2.53
C ILE A 206 -7.28 -29.61 3.62
N LYS A 207 -6.61 -29.21 4.70
CA LYS A 207 -7.18 -28.35 5.73
C LYS A 207 -6.68 -26.93 5.52
N ILE A 208 -7.61 -25.99 5.39
CA ILE A 208 -7.33 -24.55 5.33
C ILE A 208 -7.61 -23.99 6.73
N ASN A 209 -6.59 -23.42 7.39
CA ASN A 209 -6.74 -22.94 8.76
C ASN A 209 -7.48 -21.58 8.83
N ALA A 210 -7.28 -20.71 7.83
CA ALA A 210 -7.99 -19.45 7.70
C ALA A 210 -8.12 -19.05 6.22
N MET A 211 -9.15 -18.28 5.86
CA MET A 211 -9.17 -17.61 4.55
C MET A 211 -8.22 -16.42 4.62
N GLN A 212 -7.11 -16.47 3.88
CA GLN A 212 -6.09 -15.42 3.81
C GLN A 212 -6.15 -14.72 2.44
N THR A 213 -5.62 -13.50 2.37
CA THR A 213 -5.37 -12.81 1.09
C THR A 213 -4.16 -13.42 0.38
N ASP A 214 -3.65 -12.83 -0.71
CA ASP A 214 -2.54 -13.37 -1.53
C ASP A 214 -1.23 -13.71 -0.78
N MET A 215 -1.14 -13.40 0.51
CA MET A 215 -0.04 -13.74 1.39
C MET A 215 0.01 -15.25 1.69
N GLY A 216 1.19 -15.87 1.59
CA GLY A 216 1.40 -17.30 1.90
C GLY A 216 1.07 -18.28 0.76
N ILE A 217 0.50 -17.80 -0.36
CA ILE A 217 0.13 -18.62 -1.53
C ILE A 217 1.29 -19.48 -2.05
N GLU A 218 2.51 -18.95 -2.10
CA GLU A 218 3.65 -19.71 -2.63
C GLU A 218 4.05 -20.87 -1.72
N GLU A 219 3.87 -20.75 -0.40
CA GLU A 219 4.15 -21.83 0.54
C GLU A 219 3.01 -22.85 0.59
N ASP A 220 1.76 -22.38 0.47
CA ASP A 220 0.60 -23.24 0.32
C ASP A 220 0.68 -24.05 -1.00
N LYS A 221 1.12 -23.43 -2.11
CA LYS A 221 1.38 -24.12 -3.39
C LYS A 221 2.43 -25.21 -3.26
N LYS A 222 3.57 -24.94 -2.62
CA LYS A 222 4.61 -25.95 -2.39
C LYS A 222 4.09 -27.15 -1.61
N THR A 223 3.11 -26.93 -0.73
CA THR A 223 2.49 -27.98 0.08
C THR A 223 1.44 -28.77 -0.69
N ILE A 224 0.64 -28.11 -1.54
CA ILE A 224 -0.49 -28.73 -2.27
C ILE A 224 -0.04 -29.41 -3.57
N LEU A 225 0.84 -28.79 -4.36
CA LEU A 225 1.19 -29.26 -5.70
C LEU A 225 1.64 -30.73 -5.78
N PRO A 226 2.43 -31.27 -4.83
CA PRO A 226 2.82 -32.68 -4.85
C PRO A 226 1.66 -33.68 -4.77
N TYR A 227 0.46 -33.25 -4.38
CA TYR A 227 -0.75 -34.08 -4.31
C TYR A 227 -1.64 -33.95 -5.57
N LEU A 228 -1.26 -33.09 -6.53
CA LEU A 228 -1.99 -32.85 -7.78
C LEU A 228 -1.30 -33.43 -9.02
N GLU A 229 -0.08 -33.94 -8.87
CA GLU A 229 0.73 -34.62 -9.91
C GLU A 229 0.62 -36.14 -9.80
#